data_AF-A0A7C4KJR4-F1
#
_entry.id   AF-A0A7C4KJR4-F1
#
_cell.length_a   1.000
_cell.length_b   1.000
_cell.length_c   1.000
_cell.angle_alpha   90.00
_cell.angle_beta   90.00
_cell.angle_gamma   90.00
#
_symmetry.space_group_name_H-M   'P 1'
#
loop_
_entity.id
_entity.type
_entity.pdbx_description
1 polymer ?
#
loop_
_entity_poly.entity_id
_entity_poly.type
_entity_poly.pdbx_seq_one_letter_code
_entity_poly.pdbx_strand_id
1 'polypeptide(L)' 'MARVKGGPKGHLRHKKILKMTQGYFGTRHRLFRRANEAMLKSLWYAFRDRRTRKRDLSKPCIMRINDAARLNGT' A
#
# COMPACT_ATOMS: atom_id res chain seq x y z
N MET A 1 -40.12 -13.98 11.86
CA MET A 1 -38.94 -13.09 11.85
C MET A 1 -39.10 -12.06 10.74
N ALA A 2 -38.75 -10.79 10.97
CA ALA A 2 -38.91 -9.71 9.99
C ALA A 2 -37.74 -9.65 8.99
N ARG A 3 -38.03 -9.53 7.69
CA ARG A 3 -37.02 -9.42 6.62
C ARG A 3 -36.40 -8.02 6.60
N VAL A 4 -35.12 -7.90 6.93
CA VAL A 4 -34.35 -6.64 6.84
C VAL A 4 -33.80 -6.48 5.42
N LYS A 5 -34.15 -5.38 4.72
CA LYS A 5 -33.58 -5.05 3.40
C LYS A 5 -32.15 -4.52 3.54
N GLY A 6 -31.30 -4.79 2.54
CA GLY A 6 -29.89 -4.39 2.53
C GLY A 6 -29.62 -2.88 2.47
N GLY A 7 -30.60 -2.07 2.05
CA GLY A 7 -30.52 -0.61 2.01
C GLY A 7 -29.27 -0.06 1.27
N PRO A 8 -28.83 1.17 1.56
CA PRO A 8 -27.69 1.81 0.88
C PRO A 8 -26.32 1.29 1.35
N LYS A 9 -26.27 0.41 2.35
CA LYS A 9 -25.02 -0.06 2.99
C LYS A 9 -24.06 -0.70 1.99
N GLY A 10 -24.55 -1.47 1.02
CA GLY A 10 -23.72 -2.05 -0.04
C GLY A 10 -23.04 -1.00 -0.91
N HIS A 11 -23.79 0.00 -1.36
CA HIS A 11 -23.28 1.10 -2.17
C HIS A 11 -22.25 1.96 -1.42
N LEU A 12 -22.50 2.25 -0.13
CA LEU A 12 -21.55 2.99 0.71
C LEU A 12 -20.23 2.23 0.91
N ARG A 13 -20.28 0.90 1.08
CA ARG A 13 -19.07 0.06 1.14
C ARG A 13 -18.27 0.12 -0.16
N HIS A 14 -18.93 0.08 -1.32
CA HIS A 14 -18.25 0.18 -2.60
C HIS A 14 -17.57 1.55 -2.77
N LYS A 15 -18.26 2.64 -2.42
CA LYS A 15 -17.68 3.99 -2.46
C LYS A 15 -16.46 4.13 -1.53
N LYS A 16 -16.47 3.51 -0.34
CA LYS A 16 -15.31 3.51 0.57
C LYS A 16 -14.07 2.88 -0.09
N ILE A 17 -14.22 1.73 -0.75
CA ILE A 17 -13.10 1.04 -1.41
C ILE A 17 -12.62 1.81 -2.65
N LEU A 18 -13.54 2.37 -3.45
CA LEU A 18 -13.17 3.19 -4.60
C LEU A 18 -12.44 4.47 -4.18
N LYS A 19 -12.82 5.07 -3.05
CA LYS A 19 -12.11 6.23 -2.48
C LYS A 19 -10.68 5.88 -2.05
N MET A 20 -10.47 4.69 -1.49
CA MET A 20 -9.13 4.23 -1.08
C MET A 20 -8.21 3.89 -2.25
N THR A 21 -8.78 3.53 -3.40
CA THR A 21 -8.04 3.08 -4.59
C THR A 21 -7.94 4.16 -5.67
N GLN A 22 -8.23 5.41 -5.32
CA GLN A 22 -8.08 6.55 -6.21
C GLN A 22 -6.64 6.65 -6.74
N GLY A 23 -6.49 7.00 -8.01
CA GLY A 23 -5.19 7.08 -8.69
C GLY A 23 -4.63 5.75 -9.18
N TYR A 24 -5.28 4.61 -8.92
CA TYR A 24 -4.80 3.32 -9.43
C TYR A 24 -5.00 3.22 -10.95
N PHE A 25 -4.02 2.66 -11.66
CA PHE A 25 -4.06 2.58 -13.11
C PHE A 25 -5.20 1.68 -13.65
N GLY A 26 -5.76 2.07 -14.80
CA GLY A 26 -6.78 1.32 -15.53
C GLY A 26 -8.09 1.16 -14.75
N THR A 27 -8.62 -0.06 -14.70
CA THR A 27 -9.93 -0.35 -14.06
C THR A 27 -9.86 -0.47 -12.54
N ARG A 28 -8.66 -0.44 -11.94
CA ARG A 28 -8.42 -0.69 -10.51
C ARG A 28 -8.93 0.43 -9.59
N HIS A 29 -9.32 1.58 -10.12
CA HIS A 29 -9.98 2.65 -9.37
C HIS A 29 -11.47 2.83 -9.74
N ARG A 30 -11.99 2.07 -10.73
CA ARG A 30 -13.35 2.21 -11.27
C ARG A 30 -14.26 1.05 -10.92
N LEU A 31 -13.77 -0.19 -11.08
CA LEU A 31 -14.55 -1.40 -10.85
C LEU A 31 -14.32 -1.92 -9.43
N PHE A 32 -15.38 -2.08 -8.63
CA PHE A 32 -15.30 -2.50 -7.23
C PHE A 32 -14.48 -3.78 -7.01
N ARG A 33 -14.70 -4.82 -7.83
CA ARG A 33 -13.99 -6.10 -7.69
C ARG A 33 -12.48 -5.94 -7.88
N ARG A 34 -12.08 -5.26 -8.96
CA ARG A 34 -10.66 -4.97 -9.26
C ARG A 34 -10.03 -4.03 -8.24
N ALA A 35 -10.79 -3.04 -7.78
CA ALA A 35 -10.37 -2.14 -6.71
C ALA A 35 -10.12 -2.91 -5.40
N ASN A 36 -11.01 -3.82 -5.02
CA ASN A 36 -10.83 -4.62 -3.82
C ASN A 36 -9.60 -5.54 -3.90
N GLU A 37 -9.39 -6.23 -5.03
CA GLU A 37 -8.18 -7.03 -5.29
C GLU A 37 -6.90 -6.18 -5.14
N ALA A 38 -6.89 -5.00 -5.77
CA ALA A 38 -5.74 -4.10 -5.73
C ALA A 38 -5.50 -3.53 -4.32
N MET A 39 -6.57 -3.15 -3.60
CA MET A 39 -6.50 -2.64 -2.24
C MET A 39 -5.87 -3.67 -1.30
N LEU A 40 -6.32 -4.93 -1.35
CA LEU A 40 -5.77 -5.99 -0.52
C LEU A 40 -4.28 -6.20 -0.77
N LYS A 41 -3.86 -6.17 -2.04
CA LYS A 41 -2.45 -6.30 -2.40
C LYS A 41 -1.61 -5.13 -1.90
N SER A 42 -2.10 -3.90 -2.05
CA SER A 42 -1.42 -2.70 -1.56
C SER A 42 -1.29 -2.66 -0.04
N LEU A 43 -2.30 -3.13 0.71
CA LEU A 43 -2.21 -3.22 2.17
C LEU A 43 -1.15 -4.23 2.62
N TRP A 44 -1.05 -5.35 1.91
CA TRP A 44 0.01 -6.34 2.17
C TRP A 44 1.41 -5.75 1.93
N TYR A 45 1.61 -5.06 0.80
CA TYR A 45 2.86 -4.36 0.52
C TYR A 45 3.18 -3.29 1.56
N ALA A 46 2.20 -2.48 1.98
CA ALA A 46 2.38 -1.45 3.00
C ALA A 46 2.86 -2.02 4.35
N PHE A 47 2.42 -3.22 4.74
CA PHE A 47 2.94 -3.88 5.94
C PHE A 47 4.37 -4.38 5.75
N ARG A 48 4.65 -5.05 4.64
CA ARG A 48 5.98 -5.55 4.29
C ARG A 48 7.00 -4.41 4.24
N ASP A 49 6.69 -3.36 3.50
CA ASP A 49 7.63 -2.27 3.19
C ASP A 49 7.88 -1.36 4.38
N ARG A 50 6.99 -1.31 5.38
CA ARG A 50 7.31 -0.69 6.68
C ARG A 50 8.51 -1.34 7.36
N ARG A 51 8.69 -2.66 7.19
CA ARG A 51 9.87 -3.37 7.71
C ARG A 51 11.09 -3.18 6.79
N THR A 52 10.88 -3.22 5.47
CA THR A 52 11.96 -3.03 4.47
C THR A 52 12.55 -1.62 4.54
N ARG A 53 11.72 -0.58 4.70
CA ARG A 53 12.15 0.83 4.79
C ARG A 53 13.23 1.06 5.82
N LYS A 54 13.17 0.40 6.98
CA LYS A 54 14.22 0.50 8.00
C LYS A 54 15.58 0.05 7.44
N ARG A 55 15.61 -1.05 6.70
CA ARG A 55 16.82 -1.58 6.05
C ARG A 55 17.27 -0.69 4.89
N ASP A 56 16.33 -0.20 4.09
CA ASP A 56 16.63 0.65 2.94
C ASP A 56 17.20 2.01 3.36
N LEU A 57 16.86 2.50 4.56
CA LEU A 57 17.48 3.68 5.15
C LEU A 57 18.86 3.37 5.76
N SER A 58 19.08 2.18 6.32
CA SER A 58 20.38 1.79 6.89
C SER A 58 21.45 1.53 5.81
N LYS A 59 21.09 0.89 4.70
CA LYS A 59 22.01 0.55 3.60
C LYS A 59 22.83 1.76 3.09
N PRO A 60 22.24 2.89 2.70
CA PRO A 60 23.01 4.04 2.19
C PRO A 60 23.85 4.69 3.29
N CYS A 61 23.44 4.61 4.57
CA CYS A 61 24.27 5.10 5.67
C CYS A 61 25.57 4.30 5.76
N ILE A 62 25.48 2.96 5.76
CA ILE A 62 26.65 2.08 5.76
C ILE A 62 27.51 2.31 4.51
N MET A 63 26.89 2.45 3.34
CA MET A 63 27.61 2.73 2.10
C MET A 63 28.38 4.05 2.16
N ARG A 64 27.77 5.13 2.67
CA ARG A 64 28.41 6.43 2.83
C ARG A 64 29.56 6.39 3.84
N ILE A 65 29.38 5.66 4.95
CA ILE A 65 30.45 5.48 5.95
C ILE A 65 31.62 4.70 5.35
N ASN A 66 31.34 3.62 4.62
CA ASN A 66 32.36 2.80 3.97
C ASN A 66 33.13 3.61 2.90
N ASP A 67 32.44 4.41 2.08
CA ASP A 67 33.07 5.29 1.11
C ASP A 67 34.00 6.31 1.78
N ALA A 68 33.54 6.95 2.86
CA ALA A 68 34.36 7.86 3.66
C ALA A 68 35.57 7.18 4.31
N ALA A 69 35.42 5.94 4.79
CA ALA A 69 36.53 5.18 5.38
C ALA A 69 37.60 4.86 4.33
N ARG A 70 37.18 4.38 3.15
CA ARG A 70 38.08 4.06 2.03
C ARG A 70 38.88 5.27 1.54
N LEU A 71 38.26 6.45 1.49
CA LEU A 71 38.96 7.70 1.17
C LEU A 71 40.06 8.03 2.18
N ASN A 72 39.91 7.61 3.43
CA ASN A 72 40.88 7.82 4.51
C ASN A 72 41.84 6.63 4.69
N GLY A 73 41.88 5.67 3.76
CA GLY A 73 42.86 4.59 3.74
C GLY A 73 42.54 3.37 4.62
N THR A 74 41.29 3.22 5.08
CA THR A 74 40.78 2.00 5.76
C THR A 74 39.44 1.54 5.19
#